data_AF-A0AAE4FM39-F1
#
_entry.id   AF-A0AAE4FM39-F1
#
_cell.length_a   1.000
_cell.length_b   1.000
_cell.length_c   1.000
_cell.angle_alpha   90.00
_cell.angle_beta   90.00
_cell.angle_gamma   90.00
#
_symmetry.space_group_name_H-M   'P 1'
#
loop_
_entity.id
_entity.type
_entity.pdbx_description
1 polymer ?
#
loop_
_entity_poly.entity_id
_entity_poly.type
_entity_poly.pdbx_seq_one_letter_code
_entity_poly.pdbx_strand_id
1 'polypeptide(L)'
;MPSDDCSDSNEVSKPTEPKRKEIITTEDELKCYALVKDILKNHDVSLDDINYKDTTNYFSIYTRNPSRWIMRLQLDISKKNVMTKLPIDSTIKLAPEFEVEQAPKGIGESRIYINDTDDIKKLEELILQSYLSVN
;
A
#
# COMPACT_ATOMS: atom_id res chain seq x y z
N MET A 1 23.78 -64.22 -6.81
CA MET A 1 23.65 -63.24 -5.71
C MET A 1 23.58 -61.87 -6.36
N PRO A 2 22.47 -61.14 -6.19
CA PRO A 2 22.29 -59.79 -6.70
C PRO A 2 22.92 -58.79 -5.74
N SER A 3 23.53 -57.74 -6.28
CA SER A 3 23.85 -56.54 -5.51
C SER A 3 23.70 -55.34 -6.44
N ASP A 4 22.54 -54.71 -6.25
CA ASP A 4 22.11 -53.40 -6.64
C ASP A 4 23.18 -52.32 -6.41
N ASP A 5 23.41 -51.46 -7.41
CA ASP A 5 23.88 -50.10 -7.21
C ASP A 5 23.38 -49.25 -8.38
N CYS A 6 22.15 -48.73 -8.25
CA CYS A 6 21.62 -47.70 -9.14
C CYS A 6 21.66 -46.39 -8.36
N SER A 7 22.60 -45.54 -8.75
CA SER A 7 22.92 -44.28 -8.11
C SER A 7 21.70 -43.37 -7.99
N ASP A 8 21.46 -42.95 -6.75
CA ASP A 8 20.50 -41.96 -6.30
C ASP A 8 20.80 -40.58 -6.92
N SER A 9 19.79 -39.97 -7.54
CA SER A 9 19.64 -38.53 -7.71
C SER A 9 18.24 -38.26 -8.24
N ASN A 10 17.24 -38.34 -7.36
CA ASN A 10 15.92 -37.82 -7.67
C ASN A 10 15.68 -36.53 -6.89
N GLU A 11 15.67 -35.41 -7.62
CA GLU A 11 15.23 -34.10 -7.16
C GLU A 11 13.89 -34.20 -6.40
N VAL A 12 13.91 -33.93 -5.11
CA VAL A 12 12.68 -33.70 -4.35
C VAL A 12 12.34 -32.21 -4.42
N SER A 13 11.57 -31.91 -5.44
CA SER A 13 10.66 -30.77 -5.52
C SER A 13 9.74 -30.79 -4.29
N LYS A 14 9.77 -29.72 -3.47
CA LYS A 14 8.75 -29.49 -2.43
C LYS A 14 7.62 -28.62 -2.99
N PRO A 15 6.36 -29.12 -3.00
CA PRO A 15 5.20 -28.34 -3.38
C PRO A 15 4.75 -27.44 -2.23
N THR A 16 4.56 -26.16 -2.56
CA THR A 16 3.47 -25.26 -2.11
C THR A 16 2.75 -25.63 -0.81
N GLU A 17 3.16 -24.98 0.27
CA GLU A 17 2.29 -24.72 1.41
C GLU A 17 1.51 -23.43 1.10
N PRO A 18 0.18 -23.36 1.30
CA PRO A 18 -0.53 -22.09 1.22
C PRO A 18 -0.06 -21.28 2.42
N LYS A 19 0.92 -20.38 2.20
CA LYS A 19 1.32 -19.38 3.19
C LYS A 19 0.03 -18.73 3.68
N ARG A 20 -0.35 -19.03 4.91
CA ARG A 20 -1.37 -18.27 5.62
C ARG A 20 -0.94 -16.84 5.45
N LYS A 21 -1.76 -16.03 4.77
CA LYS A 21 -1.53 -14.60 4.68
C LYS A 21 -1.79 -14.04 6.08
N GLU A 22 -0.86 -14.28 6.99
CA GLU A 22 -0.82 -13.58 8.25
C GLU A 22 -0.80 -12.10 7.90
N ILE A 23 -1.63 -11.33 8.60
CA ILE A 23 -1.66 -9.88 8.51
C ILE A 23 -0.37 -9.44 9.22
N ILE A 24 0.76 -9.59 8.53
CA ILE A 24 2.07 -9.20 9.01
C ILE A 24 2.21 -7.76 8.55
N THR A 25 1.90 -6.83 9.45
CA THR A 25 2.18 -5.42 9.22
C THR A 25 3.69 -5.30 9.00
N THR A 26 4.07 -5.04 7.76
CA THR A 26 5.48 -5.05 7.35
C THR A 26 6.14 -3.74 7.78
N GLU A 27 7.45 -3.77 8.01
CA GLU A 27 8.22 -2.55 8.38
C GLU A 27 8.01 -1.43 7.36
N ASP A 28 7.88 -1.75 6.07
CA ASP A 28 7.51 -0.82 5.00
C ASP A 28 6.18 -0.10 5.25
N GLU A 29 5.14 -0.80 5.75
CA GLU A 29 3.81 -0.23 5.99
C GLU A 29 3.83 0.73 7.17
N LEU A 30 4.51 0.34 8.26
CA LEU A 30 4.73 1.21 9.41
C LEU A 30 5.57 2.43 9.03
N LYS A 31 6.60 2.24 8.19
CA LYS A 31 7.42 3.34 7.64
C LYS A 31 6.56 4.27 6.80
N CYS A 32 5.73 3.75 5.89
CA CYS A 32 4.80 4.55 5.10
C CYS A 32 3.83 5.33 5.99
N TYR A 33 3.24 4.68 7.00
CA TYR A 33 2.33 5.35 7.93
C TYR A 33 3.02 6.44 8.75
N ALA A 34 4.24 6.19 9.21
CA ALA A 34 5.04 7.20 9.89
C ALA A 34 5.35 8.40 8.99
N LEU A 35 5.69 8.16 7.72
CA LEU A 35 5.89 9.22 6.72
C LEU A 35 4.61 10.02 6.49
N VAL A 36 3.47 9.36 6.30
CA VAL A 36 2.16 10.02 6.14
C VAL A 36 1.84 10.90 7.36
N LYS A 37 2.11 10.40 8.58
CA LYS A 37 1.95 11.18 9.80
C LYS A 37 2.89 12.38 9.85
N ASP A 38 4.15 12.20 9.49
CA ASP A 38 5.15 13.27 9.51
C ASP A 38 4.79 14.39 8.54
N ILE A 39 4.38 14.02 7.32
CA ILE A 39 3.84 14.92 6.30
C ILE A 39 2.66 15.71 6.86
N LEU A 40 1.64 15.01 7.37
CA LEU A 40 0.43 15.68 7.85
C LEU A 40 0.72 16.60 9.03
N LYS A 41 1.65 16.21 9.91
CA LYS A 41 2.14 17.06 11.00
C LYS A 41 2.86 18.31 10.48
N ASN A 42 3.66 18.18 9.43
CA ASN A 42 4.36 19.29 8.80
C ASN A 42 3.39 20.33 8.19
N HIS A 43 2.19 19.88 7.80
CA HIS A 43 1.10 20.72 7.29
C HIS A 43 0.09 21.16 8.37
N ASP A 44 0.43 21.09 9.66
CA ASP A 44 -0.43 21.49 10.80
C ASP A 44 -1.75 20.70 10.88
N VAL A 45 -1.77 19.47 10.35
CA VAL A 45 -2.96 18.61 10.40
C VAL A 45 -2.99 17.80 11.71
N SER A 46 -4.19 17.69 12.29
CA SER A 46 -4.43 16.89 13.50
C SER A 46 -4.23 15.40 13.23
N LEU A 47 -3.14 14.85 13.75
CA LEU A 47 -2.85 13.41 13.71
C LEU A 47 -3.71 12.58 14.66
N ASP A 48 -4.41 13.22 15.60
CA ASP A 48 -5.17 12.57 16.66
C ASP A 48 -6.30 11.69 16.10
N ASP A 49 -6.92 12.13 15.01
CA ASP A 49 -7.96 11.37 14.32
C ASP A 49 -7.39 10.35 13.32
N ILE A 50 -6.08 10.34 13.02
CA ILE A 50 -5.52 9.51 11.95
C ILE A 50 -5.22 8.10 12.45
N ASN A 51 -6.01 7.16 11.97
CA ASN A 51 -5.90 5.75 12.24
C ASN A 51 -5.52 4.98 10.96
N TYR A 52 -5.02 3.76 11.15
CA TYR A 52 -4.78 2.84 10.06
C TYR A 52 -5.45 1.51 10.34
N LYS A 53 -5.76 0.80 9.27
CA LYS A 53 -6.32 -0.54 9.30
C LYS A 53 -5.57 -1.34 8.28
N ASP A 54 -4.73 -2.19 8.82
CA ASP A 54 -4.06 -3.19 8.03
C ASP A 54 -5.05 -4.30 7.65
N THR A 55 -4.94 -4.78 6.41
CA THR A 55 -5.74 -5.88 5.90
C THR A 55 -4.84 -6.76 5.04
N THR A 56 -5.25 -8.01 4.83
CA THR A 56 -4.51 -9.01 4.06
C THR A 56 -4.15 -8.60 2.62
N ASN A 57 -4.67 -7.49 2.09
CA ASN A 57 -4.47 -7.08 0.70
C ASN A 57 -4.21 -5.57 0.52
N TYR A 58 -4.38 -4.78 1.58
CA TYR A 58 -4.20 -3.33 1.56
C TYR A 58 -4.11 -2.75 2.98
N PHE A 59 -3.33 -1.70 3.10
CA PHE A 59 -3.21 -0.87 4.29
C PHE A 59 -4.07 0.39 4.11
N SER A 60 -5.18 0.49 4.84
CA SER A 60 -6.08 1.64 4.74
C SER A 60 -5.76 2.66 5.82
N ILE A 61 -5.49 3.90 5.42
CA ILE A 61 -5.33 5.05 6.33
C ILE A 61 -6.64 5.84 6.32
N TYR A 62 -7.20 6.09 7.50
CA TYR A 62 -8.47 6.77 7.68
C TYR A 62 -8.41 7.71 8.87
N THR A 63 -9.37 8.63 8.93
CA THR A 63 -9.47 9.57 10.05
C THR A 63 -10.31 8.94 11.17
N ARG A 64 -11.14 9.74 11.85
CA ARG A 64 -12.01 9.32 12.96
C ARG A 64 -12.91 8.12 12.61
N ASN A 65 -13.29 7.97 11.34
CA ASN A 65 -14.20 6.93 10.89
C ASN A 65 -13.58 6.08 9.76
N PRO A 66 -13.70 4.74 9.80
CA PRO A 66 -13.17 3.87 8.74
C PRO A 66 -13.83 4.09 7.38
N SER A 67 -15.04 4.67 7.34
CA SER A 67 -15.69 5.10 6.10
C SER A 67 -15.01 6.30 5.45
N ARG A 68 -14.32 7.13 6.25
CA ARG A 68 -13.54 8.31 5.82
C ARG A 68 -12.07 7.95 5.71
N TRP A 69 -11.77 7.09 4.75
CA TRP A 69 -10.40 6.73 4.42
C TRP A 69 -9.77 7.75 3.49
N ILE A 70 -8.56 8.20 3.85
CA ILE A 70 -7.76 9.16 3.10
C ILE A 70 -7.10 8.44 1.93
N MET A 71 -6.49 7.29 2.19
CA MET A 71 -5.81 6.49 1.17
C MET A 71 -5.73 5.03 1.54
N ARG A 72 -5.51 4.19 0.53
CA ARG A 72 -5.25 2.76 0.69
C ARG A 72 -3.97 2.40 -0.02
N LEU A 73 -2.99 1.88 0.69
CA LEU A 73 -1.74 1.42 0.13
C LEU A 73 -1.81 -0.09 -0.08
N GLN A 74 -1.25 -0.58 -1.18
CA GLN A 74 -1.12 -1.99 -1.49
C GLN A 74 0.36 -2.28 -1.66
N LEU A 75 1.04 -2.62 -0.57
CA LEU A 75 2.48 -2.91 -0.60
C LEU A 75 2.79 -4.41 -0.80
N ASP A 76 1.80 -5.28 -0.57
CA ASP A 76 1.93 -6.75 -0.65
C ASP A 76 1.95 -7.29 -2.09
N ILE A 77 1.64 -6.46 -3.09
CA ILE A 77 1.58 -6.89 -4.49
C ILE A 77 2.87 -6.52 -5.25
N SER A 78 3.16 -7.23 -6.34
CA SER A 78 4.38 -7.01 -7.14
C SER A 78 4.59 -5.57 -7.62
N LYS A 79 3.49 -4.82 -7.83
CA LYS A 79 3.52 -3.39 -8.13
C LYS A 79 2.86 -2.61 -7.00
N LYS A 80 3.66 -2.08 -6.08
CA LYS A 80 3.13 -1.29 -4.97
C LYS A 80 2.28 -0.15 -5.52
N ASN A 81 1.11 0.08 -4.94
CA ASN A 81 0.25 1.16 -5.39
C ASN A 81 -0.56 1.77 -4.26
N VAL A 82 -1.04 2.98 -4.50
CA VAL A 82 -1.78 3.80 -3.55
C VAL A 82 -3.07 4.24 -4.22
N MET A 83 -4.20 4.02 -3.56
CA MET A 83 -5.50 4.46 -4.03
C MET A 83 -5.99 5.62 -3.19
N THR A 84 -6.56 6.63 -3.84
CA THR A 84 -7.21 7.75 -3.17
C THR A 84 -8.58 8.04 -3.77
N LYS A 85 -9.35 8.87 -3.06
CA LYS A 85 -10.64 9.38 -3.52
C LYS A 85 -10.50 10.67 -4.32
N LEU A 86 -9.28 11.06 -4.70
CA LEU A 86 -9.06 12.27 -5.49
C LEU A 86 -9.22 11.99 -6.98
N PRO A 87 -9.78 12.94 -7.75
CA PRO A 87 -9.92 12.82 -9.19
C PRO A 87 -8.54 12.71 -9.85
N ILE A 88 -8.46 11.90 -10.90
CA ILE A 88 -7.22 11.64 -11.64
C ILE A 88 -6.53 12.92 -12.12
N ASP A 89 -7.29 13.93 -12.57
CA ASP A 89 -6.75 15.23 -13.00
C ASP A 89 -5.98 15.96 -11.90
N SER A 90 -6.44 15.87 -10.65
CA SER A 90 -5.72 16.50 -9.52
C SER A 90 -4.52 15.65 -9.15
N THR A 91 -4.67 14.33 -9.12
CA THR A 91 -3.59 13.42 -8.80
C THR A 91 -2.42 13.54 -9.79
N ILE A 92 -2.67 13.64 -11.10
CA ILE A 92 -1.61 13.85 -12.11
C ILE A 92 -0.91 15.19 -11.92
N LYS A 93 -1.62 16.24 -11.49
CA LYS A 93 -1.00 17.55 -11.22
C LYS A 93 -0.09 17.53 -9.98
N LEU A 94 -0.51 16.80 -8.95
CA LEU A 94 0.22 16.69 -7.68
C LEU A 94 1.39 15.72 -7.78
N ALA A 95 1.23 14.66 -8.57
CA ALA A 95 2.15 13.54 -8.70
C ALA A 95 2.43 13.20 -10.19
N PRO A 96 2.94 14.16 -11.00
CA PRO A 96 3.14 13.95 -12.44
C PRO A 96 4.24 12.95 -12.76
N GLU A 97 5.16 12.73 -11.81
CA GLU A 97 6.27 11.78 -11.94
C GLU A 97 5.84 10.32 -11.70
N PHE A 98 4.62 10.10 -11.21
CA PHE A 98 4.11 8.77 -10.88
C PHE A 98 3.12 8.27 -11.93
N GLU A 99 3.03 6.95 -12.08
CA GLU A 99 2.01 6.35 -12.94
C GLU A 99 0.66 6.42 -12.22
N VAL A 100 -0.24 7.28 -12.73
CA VAL A 100 -1.60 7.43 -12.20
C VAL A 100 -2.59 6.78 -13.17
N GLU A 101 -3.35 5.82 -12.67
CA GLU A 101 -4.45 5.18 -13.38
C GLU A 101 -5.80 5.52 -12.74
N GLN A 102 -6.86 5.43 -13.54
CA GLN A 102 -8.23 5.59 -13.06
C GLN A 102 -8.65 4.31 -12.32
N ALA A 103 -9.04 4.47 -11.05
CA ALA A 103 -9.59 3.37 -10.29
C ALA A 103 -11.06 3.10 -10.70
N PRO A 104 -11.52 1.84 -10.63
CA PRO A 104 -12.91 1.51 -10.96
C PRO A 104 -13.89 2.25 -10.03
N LYS A 105 -14.98 2.74 -10.64
CA LYS A 105 -16.03 3.51 -9.95
C LYS A 105 -16.51 2.81 -8.68
N GLY A 106 -16.41 3.51 -7.55
CA GLY A 106 -16.92 3.06 -6.24
C GLY A 106 -15.86 2.54 -5.26
N ILE A 107 -14.63 2.26 -5.71
CA ILE A 107 -13.54 1.78 -4.83
C ILE A 107 -12.51 2.88 -4.56
N GLY A 108 -12.30 3.80 -5.52
CA GLY A 108 -11.43 4.97 -5.47
C GLY A 108 -11.55 5.74 -6.79
N GLU A 109 -10.98 6.93 -6.88
CA GLU A 109 -10.97 7.72 -8.13
C GLU A 109 -9.62 7.64 -8.86
N SER A 110 -8.52 7.59 -8.11
CA SER A 110 -7.17 7.46 -8.67
C SER A 110 -6.37 6.36 -7.97
N ARG A 111 -5.54 5.68 -8.76
CA ARG A 111 -4.52 4.73 -8.31
C ARG A 111 -3.16 5.26 -8.76
N ILE A 112 -2.21 5.33 -7.85
CA ILE A 112 -0.84 5.79 -8.07
C ILE A 112 0.08 4.60 -7.85
N TYR A 113 0.90 4.23 -8.82
CA TYR A 113 1.92 3.19 -8.62
C TYR A 113 3.18 3.81 -8.02
N ILE A 114 3.70 3.15 -7.00
CA ILE A 114 4.95 3.49 -6.32
C ILE A 114 5.90 2.32 -6.43
N ASN A 115 7.21 2.58 -6.39
CA ASN A 115 8.21 1.51 -6.37
C ASN A 115 8.83 1.38 -4.98
N ASP A 116 9.05 2.53 -4.31
CA ASP A 116 9.68 2.60 -3.00
C ASP A 116 8.78 3.26 -1.96
N THR A 117 9.11 3.06 -0.68
CA THR A 117 8.50 3.78 0.44
C THR A 117 8.84 5.27 0.44
N ASP A 118 10.01 5.65 -0.08
CA ASP A 118 10.44 7.04 -0.15
C ASP A 118 9.59 7.87 -1.14
N ASP A 119 8.88 7.21 -2.07
CA ASP A 119 7.91 7.84 -2.96
C ASP A 119 6.74 8.48 -2.20
N ILE A 120 6.39 7.95 -1.02
CA ILE A 120 5.31 8.51 -0.17
C ILE A 120 5.59 9.96 0.23
N LYS A 121 6.87 10.33 0.41
CA LYS A 121 7.27 11.71 0.73
C LYS A 121 6.88 12.67 -0.39
N LYS A 122 7.01 12.23 -1.64
CA LYS A 122 6.66 13.03 -2.81
C LYS A 122 5.15 13.14 -3.02
N LEU A 123 4.39 12.20 -2.44
CA LEU A 123 2.93 12.20 -2.45
C LEU A 123 2.33 13.02 -1.30
N GLU A 124 3.11 13.87 -0.64
CA GLU A 124 2.66 14.66 0.51
C GLU A 124 1.47 15.58 0.20
N GLU A 125 1.56 16.33 -0.89
CA GLU A 125 0.49 17.22 -1.34
C GLU A 125 -0.80 16.44 -1.66
N LEU A 126 -0.65 15.23 -2.22
CA LEU A 126 -1.77 14.33 -2.51
C LEU A 126 -2.40 13.79 -1.23
N ILE A 127 -1.60 13.41 -0.24
CA ILE A 127 -2.07 12.98 1.08
C ILE A 127 -2.88 14.12 1.74
N LEU A 128 -2.34 15.35 1.69
CA LEU A 128 -2.99 16.52 2.26
C LEU A 128 -4.33 16.82 1.57
N GLN A 129 -4.35 16.88 0.24
CA GLN A 129 -5.58 17.10 -0.54
C GLN A 129 -6.62 16.01 -0.27
N SER A 130 -6.18 14.76 -0.15
CA SER A 130 -7.08 13.65 0.16
C SER A 130 -7.64 13.78 1.58
N TYR A 131 -6.82 14.21 2.55
CA TYR A 131 -7.27 14.49 3.92
C TYR A 131 -8.32 15.61 3.93
N LEU A 132 -8.05 16.74 3.27
CA LEU A 132 -8.98 17.87 3.17
C LEU A 132 -10.31 17.48 2.50
N SER A 133 -10.27 16.53 1.55
CA SER A 133 -11.47 16.01 0.88
C SER A 133 -12.35 15.16 1.82
N VAL A 134 -11.76 14.48 2.80
CA VAL A 134 -12.49 13.59 3.73
C VAL A 134 -12.76 14.20 5.10
N ASN A 135 -12.11 15.30 5.45
CA ASN A 135 -12.28 16.02 6.73
C ASN A 135 -13.41 17.05 6.63
#